data_AF-A0A2H6EB11-F1
#
_entry.id   AF-A0A2H6EB11-F1
#
_cell.length_a   1.000
_cell.length_b   1.000
_cell.length_c   1.000
_cell.angle_alpha   90.00
_cell.angle_beta   90.00
_cell.angle_gamma   90.00
#
_symmetry.space_group_name_H-M   'P 1'
#
loop_
_entity.id
_entity.type
_entity.pdbx_description
1 polymer ?
#
loop_
_entity_poly.entity_id
_entity_poly.type
_entity_poly.pdbx_seq_one_letter_code
_entity_poly.pdbx_strand_id
1 'polypeptide(L)'
;MMKKNKLSTVYILIIFIVLFISSCLLIKYTNINIKVISDNPFLFTYLGIFLGFALTIFTFIVSMVDKIKEAIENDRSKTREQKEDTESNILSFYSEIKDDIFLIFYFFVIVTILSLFENIDIPLIKLDQFFLSKTQLIDSIKLGMFILSLYAIYDLTSSAFKISEATGIFKKEDKAS
;
A
#
# COMPACT_ATOMS: atom_id res chain seq x y z
N MET A 1 -5.74 6.78 -24.82
CA MET A 1 -7.14 6.87 -24.34
C MET A 1 -7.20 6.39 -22.88
N MET A 2 -6.88 7.29 -21.94
CA MET A 2 -6.87 7.04 -20.49
C MET A 2 -8.29 7.23 -19.92
N LYS A 3 -8.97 6.15 -19.55
CA LYS A 3 -10.26 6.24 -18.83
C LYS A 3 -10.46 5.16 -17.74
N LYS A 4 -9.39 4.49 -17.30
CA LYS A 4 -9.46 3.46 -16.24
C LYS A 4 -9.20 3.95 -14.81
N ASN A 5 -8.63 5.14 -14.59
CA ASN A 5 -8.22 5.55 -13.23
C ASN A 5 -9.35 6.05 -12.32
N LYS A 6 -10.47 6.56 -12.84
CA LYS A 6 -11.57 7.03 -11.96
C LYS A 6 -12.25 5.90 -11.20
N LEU A 7 -12.34 4.70 -11.77
CA LEU A 7 -13.00 3.57 -11.13
C LEU A 7 -12.16 3.02 -9.97
N SER A 8 -10.83 2.95 -10.15
CA SER A 8 -9.89 2.51 -9.11
C SER A 8 -9.86 3.47 -7.92
N THR A 9 -9.77 4.79 -8.16
CA THR A 9 -9.77 5.79 -7.08
C THR A 9 -11.08 5.79 -6.28
N VAL A 10 -12.23 5.59 -6.94
CA VAL A 10 -13.53 5.48 -6.24
C VAL A 10 -13.59 4.21 -5.40
N TYR A 11 -13.04 3.10 -5.88
CA TYR A 11 -12.99 1.85 -5.13
C TYR A 11 -12.12 1.96 -3.86
N ILE A 12 -10.94 2.60 -3.99
CA ILE A 12 -10.05 2.90 -2.86
C ILE A 12 -10.75 3.82 -1.85
N LEU A 13 -11.49 4.83 -2.32
CA LEU A 13 -12.25 5.73 -1.46
C LEU A 13 -13.38 5.00 -0.71
N ILE A 14 -14.10 4.09 -1.39
CA ILE A 14 -15.14 3.26 -0.76
C ILE A 14 -14.51 2.34 0.29
N ILE A 15 -13.39 1.68 -0.02
CA ILE A 15 -12.65 0.85 0.95
C ILE A 15 -12.21 1.69 2.14
N PHE A 16 -11.70 2.90 1.91
CA PHE A 16 -11.30 3.84 2.96
C PHE A 16 -12.49 4.19 3.86
N ILE A 17 -13.65 4.52 3.28
CA ILE A 17 -14.87 4.86 4.04
C ILE A 17 -15.37 3.64 4.84
N VAL A 18 -15.39 2.45 4.24
CA VAL A 18 -15.81 1.22 4.92
C VAL A 18 -14.87 0.88 6.07
N LEU A 19 -13.55 0.98 5.84
CA LEU A 19 -12.55 0.76 6.88
C LEU A 19 -12.64 1.81 7.98
N PHE A 20 -12.87 3.07 7.63
CA PHE A 20 -13.06 4.14 8.59
C PHE A 20 -14.30 3.91 9.47
N ILE A 21 -15.44 3.54 8.87
CA ILE A 21 -16.66 3.19 9.60
C ILE A 21 -16.40 1.97 10.50
N SER A 22 -15.73 0.93 9.97
CA SER A 22 -15.42 -0.27 10.74
C SER A 22 -14.49 0.01 11.91
N SER A 23 -13.50 0.88 11.73
CA SER A 23 -12.57 1.34 12.77
C SER A 23 -13.30 2.13 13.86
N CYS A 24 -14.20 3.05 13.46
CA CYS A 24 -15.05 3.79 14.38
C CYS A 24 -15.96 2.85 15.20
N LEU A 25 -16.57 1.86 14.56
CA LEU A 25 -17.40 0.85 15.24
C LEU A 25 -16.57 -0.01 16.19
N LEU A 26 -15.38 -0.42 15.79
CA LEU A 26 -14.49 -1.26 16.58
C LEU A 26 -14.05 -0.53 17.84
N ILE A 27 -13.58 0.71 17.75
CA ILE A 27 -13.22 1.55 18.92
C ILE A 27 -14.42 1.78 19.84
N LYS A 28 -15.62 1.98 19.29
CA LYS A 28 -16.81 2.27 20.09
C LYS A 28 -17.36 1.04 20.82
N TYR A 29 -17.39 -0.11 20.15
CA TYR A 29 -18.04 -1.31 20.66
C TYR A 29 -17.08 -2.31 21.31
N THR A 30 -15.77 -2.09 21.21
CA THR A 30 -14.76 -2.94 21.86
C THR A 30 -13.83 -2.13 22.77
N ASN A 31 -13.52 -2.66 23.96
CA ASN A 31 -12.52 -2.10 24.88
C ASN A 31 -11.08 -2.46 24.46
N ILE A 32 -10.79 -2.51 23.16
CA ILE A 32 -9.46 -2.87 22.67
C ILE A 32 -8.52 -1.68 22.95
N ASN A 33 -7.38 -1.96 23.59
CA ASN A 33 -6.36 -0.95 23.83
C ASN A 33 -5.57 -0.67 22.54
N ILE A 34 -6.10 0.23 21.72
CA ILE A 34 -5.53 0.59 20.41
C ILE A 34 -4.35 1.58 20.54
N LYS A 35 -4.07 2.08 21.75
CA LYS A 35 -3.02 3.07 22.00
C LYS A 35 -1.65 2.66 21.48
N VAL A 36 -1.32 1.37 21.51
CA VAL A 36 -0.02 0.87 21.01
C VAL A 36 0.11 1.07 19.50
N ILE A 37 -0.96 0.85 18.74
CA ILE A 37 -0.97 0.95 17.27
C ILE A 37 -1.15 2.41 16.83
N SER A 38 -1.90 3.20 17.60
CA SER A 38 -2.13 4.63 17.32
C SER A 38 -1.06 5.55 17.88
N ASP A 39 -0.02 5.02 18.53
CA ASP A 39 1.08 5.82 19.05
C ASP A 39 1.90 6.42 17.91
N ASN A 40 2.19 7.71 17.99
CA ASN A 40 2.84 8.45 16.89
C ASN A 40 4.25 7.91 16.59
N PRO A 41 5.14 7.70 17.58
CA PRO A 41 6.44 7.06 17.36
C PRO A 41 6.33 5.70 16.64
N PHE A 42 5.40 4.85 17.07
CA PHE A 42 5.17 3.55 16.44
C PHE A 42 4.79 3.72 14.97
N LEU A 43 3.79 4.55 14.66
CA LEU A 43 3.34 4.78 13.29
C LEU A 43 4.42 5.38 12.40
N PHE A 44 5.22 6.32 12.92
CA PHE A 44 6.34 6.89 12.16
C PHE A 44 7.41 5.86 11.85
N THR A 45 7.82 5.06 12.84
CA THR A 45 8.80 3.98 12.62
C THR A 45 8.27 2.94 11.66
N TYR A 46 7.03 2.50 11.86
CA TYR A 46 6.35 1.53 11.02
C TYR A 46 6.27 2.02 9.57
N LEU A 47 5.66 3.19 9.32
CA LEU A 47 5.50 3.73 7.96
C LEU A 47 6.85 4.04 7.31
N GLY A 48 7.83 4.51 8.09
CA GLY A 48 9.19 4.77 7.60
C GLY A 48 9.90 3.50 7.11
N ILE A 49 9.83 2.41 7.88
CA ILE A 49 10.37 1.10 7.48
C ILE A 49 9.68 0.62 6.21
N PHE A 50 8.34 0.71 6.15
CA PHE A 50 7.60 0.25 4.98
C PHE A 50 7.86 1.06 3.73
N LEU A 51 8.00 2.38 3.85
CA LEU A 51 8.39 3.22 2.72
C LEU A 51 9.78 2.83 2.20
N GLY A 52 10.75 2.58 3.10
CA GLY A 52 12.08 2.10 2.73
C GLY A 52 12.06 0.74 2.02
N PHE A 53 11.25 -0.19 2.52
CA PHE A 53 11.04 -1.50 1.89
C PHE A 53 10.42 -1.37 0.49
N ALA A 54 9.35 -0.57 0.36
CA ALA A 54 8.66 -0.36 -0.90
C ALA A 54 9.57 0.27 -1.96
N LEU A 55 10.38 1.26 -1.57
CA LEU A 55 11.39 1.86 -2.45
C LEU A 55 12.45 0.83 -2.88
N THR A 56 12.86 -0.06 -1.99
CA THR A 56 13.83 -1.12 -2.31
C THR A 56 13.26 -2.09 -3.35
N ILE A 57 12.00 -2.52 -3.18
CA ILE A 57 11.28 -3.34 -4.18
C ILE A 57 11.22 -2.61 -5.52
N PHE A 58 10.85 -1.34 -5.52
CA PHE A 58 10.76 -0.55 -6.74
C PHE A 58 12.10 -0.46 -7.47
N THR A 59 13.19 -0.15 -6.76
CA THR A 59 14.54 -0.12 -7.34
C THR A 59 14.95 -1.49 -7.88
N PHE A 60 14.66 -2.57 -7.13
CA PHE A 60 14.93 -3.94 -7.57
C PHE A 60 14.22 -4.24 -8.89
N ILE A 61 12.94 -3.90 -9.00
CA ILE A 61 12.15 -4.13 -10.21
C ILE A 61 12.70 -3.33 -11.37
N VAL A 62 12.94 -2.03 -11.20
CA VAL A 62 13.54 -1.18 -12.24
C VAL A 62 14.83 -1.78 -12.75
N SER A 63 15.69 -2.28 -11.85
CA SER A 63 16.96 -2.91 -12.24
C SER A 63 16.80 -4.26 -12.97
N MET A 64 15.63 -4.90 -12.83
CA MET A 64 15.32 -6.18 -13.49
C MET A 64 14.54 -6.03 -14.78
N VAL A 65 13.83 -4.91 -15.02
CA VAL A 65 13.00 -4.72 -16.21
C VAL A 65 13.77 -5.05 -17.50
N ASP A 66 14.99 -4.53 -17.66
CA ASP A 66 15.79 -4.76 -18.86
C ASP A 66 16.16 -6.25 -19.03
N LYS A 67 16.52 -6.91 -17.93
CA LYS A 67 16.83 -8.35 -17.92
C LYS A 67 15.61 -9.20 -18.27
N ILE A 68 14.42 -8.78 -17.82
CA ILE A 68 13.18 -9.47 -18.12
C ILE A 68 12.81 -9.30 -19.59
N LYS A 69 12.93 -8.08 -20.13
CA LYS A 69 12.71 -7.83 -21.56
C LYS A 69 13.60 -8.71 -22.42
N GLU A 70 14.90 -8.75 -22.10
CA GLU A 70 15.87 -9.60 -22.81
C GLU A 70 15.54 -11.10 -22.67
N ALA A 71 15.11 -11.56 -21.49
CA ALA A 71 14.69 -12.94 -21.28
C ALA A 71 13.43 -13.31 -22.08
N ILE A 72 12.45 -12.40 -22.17
CA ILE A 72 11.22 -12.58 -22.96
C ILE A 72 11.53 -12.60 -24.46
N GLU A 73 12.37 -11.70 -24.95
CA GLU A 73 12.76 -11.64 -26.36
C GLU A 73 13.48 -12.94 -26.78
N ASN A 74 14.37 -13.45 -25.94
CA ASN A 74 15.14 -14.66 -26.21
C ASN A 74 14.35 -15.98 -26.03
N ASP A 75 13.18 -15.95 -25.38
CA ASP A 75 12.34 -17.13 -25.20
C ASP A 75 11.70 -17.54 -26.55
N ARG A 76 12.26 -18.58 -27.19
CA ARG A 76 11.75 -19.11 -28.47
C ARG A 76 10.45 -19.91 -28.33
N SER A 77 10.03 -20.25 -27.11
CA SER A 77 8.82 -21.04 -26.88
C SER A 77 7.54 -20.21 -26.90
N LYS A 78 7.66 -18.89 -26.75
CA LYS A 78 6.54 -17.95 -26.71
C LYS A 78 6.27 -17.31 -28.07
N THR A 79 4.99 -17.18 -28.42
CA THR A 79 4.58 -16.37 -29.58
C THR A 79 4.81 -14.89 -29.33
N ARG A 80 4.86 -14.08 -30.40
CA ARG A 80 5.00 -12.63 -30.28
C ARG A 80 3.93 -12.00 -29.39
N GLU A 81 2.69 -12.46 -29.52
CA GLU A 81 1.55 -12.01 -28.70
C GLU A 81 1.75 -12.33 -27.22
N GLN A 82 2.24 -13.53 -26.89
CA GLN A 82 2.55 -13.90 -25.49
C GLN A 82 3.71 -13.09 -24.90
N LYS A 83 4.66 -12.67 -25.73
CA LYS A 83 5.77 -11.79 -25.31
C LYS A 83 5.26 -10.38 -25.00
N GLU A 84 4.45 -9.82 -25.90
CA GLU A 84 3.83 -8.51 -25.72
C GLU A 84 2.90 -8.48 -24.49
N ASP A 85 2.15 -9.55 -24.24
CA ASP A 85 1.33 -9.70 -23.03
C ASP A 85 2.18 -9.77 -21.75
N THR A 86 3.26 -10.55 -21.76
CA THR A 86 4.18 -10.63 -20.61
C THR A 86 4.80 -9.25 -20.31
N GLU A 87 5.25 -8.51 -21.34
CA GLU A 87 5.80 -7.17 -21.19
C GLU A 87 4.76 -6.18 -20.64
N SER A 88 3.53 -6.22 -21.15
CA SER A 88 2.44 -5.38 -20.65
C SER A 88 2.13 -5.65 -19.18
N ASN A 89 2.11 -6.93 -18.77
CA ASN A 89 1.92 -7.32 -17.39
C ASN A 89 3.02 -6.78 -16.47
N ILE A 90 4.28 -6.81 -16.89
CA ILE A 90 5.40 -6.25 -16.11
C ILE A 90 5.27 -4.73 -15.95
N LEU A 91 4.93 -4.02 -17.02
CA LEU A 91 4.69 -2.57 -16.97
C LEU A 91 3.50 -2.23 -16.06
N SER A 92 2.48 -3.09 -16.02
CA SER A 92 1.35 -2.92 -15.10
C SER A 92 1.78 -3.10 -13.64
N PHE A 93 2.55 -4.14 -13.30
CA PHE A 93 3.08 -4.34 -11.95
C PHE A 93 3.97 -3.19 -11.50
N TYR A 94 4.79 -2.66 -12.41
CA TYR A 94 5.58 -1.46 -12.14
C TYR A 94 4.71 -0.25 -11.76
N SER A 95 3.61 -0.05 -12.47
CA SER A 95 2.67 1.04 -12.16
C SER A 95 1.97 0.82 -10.82
N GLU A 96 1.54 -0.40 -10.51
CA GLU A 96 0.87 -0.75 -9.25
C GLU A 96 1.78 -0.45 -8.05
N ILE A 97 3.04 -0.91 -8.10
CA ILE A 97 4.01 -0.69 -7.01
C ILE A 97 4.31 0.79 -6.82
N LYS A 98 4.39 1.55 -7.91
CA LYS A 98 4.55 3.00 -7.83
C LYS A 98 3.37 3.64 -7.09
N ASP A 99 2.14 3.24 -7.43
CA ASP A 99 0.93 3.78 -6.80
C ASP A 99 0.89 3.41 -5.30
N ASP A 100 1.30 2.20 -4.92
CA ASP A 100 1.41 1.77 -3.51
C ASP A 100 2.45 2.59 -2.71
N ILE A 101 3.60 2.89 -3.32
CA ILE A 101 4.61 3.75 -2.68
C ILE A 101 4.06 5.14 -2.41
N PHE A 102 3.35 5.73 -3.39
CA PHE A 102 2.70 7.03 -3.20
C PHE A 102 1.61 6.97 -2.13
N LEU A 103 0.84 5.88 -2.05
CA LEU A 103 -0.14 5.67 -1.01
C LEU A 103 0.50 5.66 0.39
N ILE A 104 1.57 4.89 0.58
CA ILE A 104 2.33 4.85 1.85
C ILE A 104 2.90 6.23 2.18
N PHE A 105 3.42 6.95 1.19
CA PHE A 105 3.91 8.31 1.38
C PHE A 105 2.80 9.28 1.81
N TYR A 106 1.61 9.21 1.19
CA TYR A 106 0.48 10.01 1.62
C TYR A 106 0.03 9.66 3.03
N PHE A 107 0.07 8.39 3.42
CA PHE A 107 -0.19 8.00 4.81
C PHE A 107 0.81 8.63 5.78
N PHE A 108 2.09 8.66 5.41
CA PHE A 108 3.12 9.32 6.22
C PHE A 108 2.81 10.81 6.42
N VAL A 109 2.44 11.52 5.35
CA VAL A 109 2.06 12.95 5.42
C VAL A 109 0.81 13.16 6.28
N ILE A 110 -0.22 12.33 6.10
CA ILE A 110 -1.47 12.44 6.87
C ILE A 110 -1.23 12.15 8.35
N VAL A 111 -0.48 11.10 8.71
CA VAL A 111 -0.11 10.82 10.11
C VAL A 111 0.67 11.98 10.71
N THR A 112 1.57 12.61 9.94
CA THR A 112 2.30 13.79 10.38
C THR A 112 1.35 14.94 10.71
N ILE A 113 0.43 15.24 9.80
CA ILE A 113 -0.58 16.28 10.00
C ILE A 113 -1.44 15.96 11.23
N LEU A 114 -1.96 14.73 11.35
CA LEU A 114 -2.77 14.30 12.50
C LEU A 114 -2.00 14.41 13.83
N SER A 115 -0.73 14.05 13.85
CA SER A 115 0.13 14.16 15.04
C SER A 115 0.31 15.62 15.48
N LEU A 116 0.40 16.55 14.53
CA LEU A 116 0.43 17.98 14.83
C LEU A 116 -0.93 18.47 15.35
N PHE A 117 -2.04 18.04 14.73
CA PHE A 117 -3.41 18.40 15.14
C PHE A 117 -3.82 17.83 16.51
N GLU A 118 -3.26 16.68 16.90
CA GLU A 118 -3.51 16.06 18.20
C GLU A 118 -3.18 17.02 19.34
N ASN A 119 -2.06 17.75 19.21
CA ASN A 119 -1.55 18.69 20.20
C ASN A 119 -2.16 20.11 20.10
N ILE A 120 -2.98 20.40 19.09
CA ILE A 120 -3.65 21.69 18.93
C ILE A 120 -5.06 21.61 19.51
N ASP A 121 -5.30 22.32 20.60
CA ASP A 121 -6.67 22.56 21.09
C ASP A 121 -7.35 23.55 20.15
N ILE A 122 -8.30 23.08 19.34
CA ILE A 122 -9.12 23.94 18.48
C ILE A 122 -10.38 24.32 19.26
N PRO A 123 -10.50 25.55 19.79
CA PRO A 123 -11.66 25.96 20.58
C PRO A 123 -12.96 26.08 19.77
N LEU A 124 -12.90 26.00 18.43
CA LEU A 124 -14.05 26.18 17.54
C LEU A 124 -14.88 24.93 17.27
N ILE A 125 -14.38 23.72 17.54
CA ILE A 125 -15.09 22.48 17.24
C ILE A 125 -15.23 21.68 18.54
N LYS A 126 -16.29 21.95 19.30
CA LYS A 126 -16.75 21.05 20.35
C LYS A 126 -17.35 19.81 19.68
N LEU A 127 -16.47 18.90 19.26
CA LEU A 127 -16.78 17.62 18.63
C LEU A 127 -17.53 16.66 19.57
N ASP A 128 -17.73 17.04 20.84
CA ASP A 128 -18.50 16.31 21.84
C ASP A 128 -19.97 16.08 21.45
N GLN A 129 -20.48 16.76 20.41
CA GLN A 129 -21.81 16.51 19.85
C GLN A 129 -21.85 15.43 18.77
N PHE A 130 -20.70 14.94 18.28
CA PHE A 130 -20.60 13.79 17.38
C PHE A 130 -20.29 12.51 18.17
N PHE A 131 -20.63 11.35 17.59
CA PHE A 131 -20.58 10.01 18.19
C PHE A 131 -19.23 9.56 18.81
N LEU A 132 -18.13 10.32 18.67
CA LEU A 132 -16.77 9.99 19.13
C LEU A 132 -16.04 11.26 19.61
N SER A 133 -15.17 11.12 20.62
CA SER A 133 -14.27 12.22 21.04
C SER A 133 -13.21 12.53 19.98
N LYS A 134 -12.60 13.74 20.02
CA LYS A 134 -11.49 14.13 19.13
C LYS A 134 -10.38 13.07 19.10
N THR A 135 -9.97 12.58 20.27
CA THR A 135 -8.95 11.53 20.41
C THR A 135 -9.38 10.21 19.79
N GLN A 136 -10.62 9.77 20.04
CA GLN A 136 -11.15 8.54 19.44
C GLN A 136 -11.24 8.64 17.91
N LEU A 137 -11.60 9.81 17.38
CA LEU A 137 -11.63 10.06 15.94
C LEU A 137 -10.22 9.94 15.34
N ILE A 138 -9.23 10.61 15.94
CA ILE A 138 -7.84 10.55 15.49
C ILE A 138 -7.32 9.11 15.54
N ASP A 139 -7.58 8.39 16.65
CA ASP A 139 -7.20 6.99 16.80
C ASP A 139 -7.87 6.08 15.75
N SER A 140 -9.13 6.37 15.40
CA SER A 140 -9.87 5.64 14.36
C SER A 140 -9.24 5.83 12.98
N ILE A 141 -8.83 7.06 12.66
CA ILE A 141 -8.15 7.37 11.40
C ILE A 141 -6.79 6.66 11.36
N LYS A 142 -5.99 6.78 12.41
CA LYS A 142 -4.67 6.13 12.54
C LYS A 142 -4.77 4.61 12.38
N LEU A 143 -5.75 3.97 13.04
CA LEU A 143 -5.99 2.54 12.91
C LEU A 143 -6.42 2.14 11.49
N GLY A 144 -7.30 2.94 10.85
CA GLY A 144 -7.70 2.69 9.46
C GLY A 144 -6.51 2.77 8.50
N MET A 145 -5.63 3.75 8.69
CA MET A 145 -4.40 3.89 7.91
C MET A 145 -3.43 2.73 8.15
N PHE A 146 -3.30 2.28 9.39
CA PHE A 146 -2.52 1.08 9.72
C PHE A 146 -3.05 -0.15 8.96
N ILE A 147 -4.36 -0.41 8.97
CA ILE A 147 -4.95 -1.54 8.25
C ILE A 147 -4.73 -1.42 6.73
N LEU A 148 -4.93 -0.23 6.16
CA LEU A 148 -4.68 0.01 4.74
C LEU A 148 -3.22 -0.18 4.36
N SER A 149 -2.30 0.18 5.24
CA SER A 149 -0.88 -0.04 5.00
C SER A 149 -0.54 -1.53 4.98
N LEU A 150 -1.18 -2.38 5.82
CA LEU A 150 -1.03 -3.83 5.76
C LEU A 150 -1.49 -4.40 4.41
N TYR A 151 -2.58 -3.86 3.87
CA TYR A 151 -3.05 -4.23 2.53
C TYR A 151 -2.02 -3.84 1.46
N ALA A 152 -1.49 -2.61 1.50
CA ALA A 152 -0.45 -2.17 0.57
C ALA A 152 0.83 -3.03 0.66
N ILE A 153 1.22 -3.46 1.87
CA ILE A 153 2.36 -4.36 2.07
C ILE A 153 2.14 -5.72 1.42
N TYR A 154 0.94 -6.28 1.60
CA TYR A 154 0.56 -7.53 0.97
C TYR A 154 0.65 -7.41 -0.56
N ASP A 155 0.12 -6.33 -1.13
CA ASP A 155 0.13 -6.13 -2.59
C ASP A 155 1.54 -5.94 -3.13
N LEU A 156 2.36 -5.09 -2.50
CA LEU A 156 3.78 -4.91 -2.83
C LEU A 156 4.56 -6.23 -2.80
N THR A 157 4.34 -7.05 -1.76
CA THR A 157 5.03 -8.34 -1.60
C THR A 157 4.58 -9.33 -2.69
N SER A 158 3.28 -9.41 -2.95
CA SER A 158 2.71 -10.24 -4.02
C SER A 158 3.26 -9.84 -5.39
N SER A 159 3.31 -8.55 -5.70
CA SER A 159 3.83 -8.03 -6.96
C SER A 159 5.33 -8.30 -7.12
N ALA A 160 6.11 -8.19 -6.04
CA ALA A 160 7.52 -8.57 -6.04
C ALA A 160 7.71 -10.08 -6.36
N PHE A 161 6.91 -10.97 -5.77
CA PHE A 161 6.97 -12.41 -6.06
C PHE A 161 6.60 -12.73 -7.51
N LYS A 162 5.51 -12.15 -8.04
CA LYS A 162 5.10 -12.34 -9.44
C LYS A 162 6.20 -11.92 -10.42
N ILE A 163 6.90 -10.82 -10.15
CA ILE A 163 8.02 -10.36 -10.98
C ILE A 163 9.19 -11.34 -10.88
N SER A 164 9.51 -11.82 -9.67
CA SER A 164 10.56 -12.83 -9.48
C SER A 164 10.27 -14.12 -10.25
N GLU A 165 9.02 -14.60 -10.24
CA GLU A 165 8.60 -15.75 -11.05
C GLU A 165 8.72 -15.50 -12.55
N ALA A 166 8.30 -14.32 -13.03
CA ALA A 166 8.39 -13.93 -14.43
C ALA A 166 9.84 -13.85 -14.94
N THR A 167 10.79 -13.48 -14.06
CA THR A 167 12.22 -13.46 -14.38
C THR A 167 12.85 -14.86 -14.44
N GLY A 168 12.13 -15.90 -13.99
CA GLY A 168 12.62 -17.29 -14.00
C GLY A 168 13.67 -17.60 -12.93
N ILE A 169 13.85 -16.75 -11.91
CA ILE A 169 14.79 -17.01 -10.79
C ILE A 169 14.49 -18.36 -10.13
N PHE A 170 13.22 -18.74 -9.97
CA PHE A 170 12.81 -20.00 -9.35
C PHE A 170 12.79 -21.22 -10.31
N LYS A 171 12.80 -21.02 -11.64
CA LYS A 171 12.76 -22.15 -12.61
C LYS A 171 14.09 -22.89 -12.74
N LYS A 172 15.18 -22.37 -12.15
CA LYS A 172 16.50 -22.99 -12.23
C LYS A 172 16.72 -24.11 -11.22
N GLU A 173 15.94 -24.19 -10.14
CA GLU A 173 16.15 -25.18 -9.08
C GLU A 173 15.51 -26.55 -9.40
N ASP A 174 14.40 -26.60 -10.12
CA ASP A 174 13.70 -27.87 -10.44
C ASP A 174 14.34 -28.71 -11.57
N LYS A 175 15.48 -28.27 -12.13
CA LYS A 175 16.23 -29.05 -13.15
C LYS A 175 17.53 -29.65 -12.61
N ALA A 176 17.77 -29.56 -11.31
CA ALA A 176 18.95 -30.11 -10.64
C ALA A 176 18.64 -31.30 -9.70
N SER A 177 17.45 -31.90 -9.81
CA SER A 177 17.08 -33.15 -9.11
C SER A 177 16.67 -34.25 -10.08
#